data_AF-A0A221KH79-F1
#
_entry.id   AF-A0A221KH79-F1
#
_cell.length_a   1.000
_cell.length_b   1.000
_cell.length_c   1.000
_cell.angle_alpha   90.00
_cell.angle_beta   90.00
_cell.angle_gamma   90.00
#
_symmetry.space_group_name_H-M   'P 1'
#
loop_
_entity.id
_entity.type
_entity.pdbx_description
1 polymer ?
#
loop_
_entity_poly.entity_id
_entity_poly.type
_entity_poly.pdbx_seq_one_letter_code
_entity_poly.pdbx_strand_id
1 'polypeptide(L)' 'MRALQDFLSTDYGLMSAAVIAFTLGMGVYYVNYFLKHIKADIAAHDAQQKAAGAK' A
#
# COMPACT_ATOMS: atom_id res chain seq x y z
N MET A 1 -19.32 5.48 27.82
CA MET A 1 -18.29 5.36 26.76
C MET A 1 -17.69 6.74 26.47
N ARG A 2 -16.73 7.18 27.27
CA ARG A 2 -15.96 8.42 27.07
C ARG A 2 -14.47 8.12 26.76
N ALA A 3 -14.01 6.91 27.10
CA ALA A 3 -12.62 6.48 26.94
C ALA A 3 -12.09 6.53 25.51
N LEU A 4 -12.88 6.17 24.50
CA LEU A 4 -12.46 6.29 23.09
C LEU A 4 -12.29 7.75 22.67
N GLN A 5 -13.16 8.65 23.16
CA GLN A 5 -13.07 10.08 22.88
C GLN A 5 -11.94 10.75 23.65
N ASP A 6 -11.72 10.38 24.91
CA ASP A 6 -10.62 10.93 25.73
C ASP A 6 -9.25 10.43 25.21
N PHE A 7 -9.18 9.20 24.67
CA PHE A 7 -7.98 8.72 23.99
C PHE A 7 -7.73 9.54 22.72
N LEU A 8 -8.73 9.70 21.86
CA LEU A 8 -8.63 10.48 20.61
C LEU A 8 -8.39 11.99 20.83
N SER A 9 -8.78 12.55 21.98
CA SER A 9 -8.71 14.00 22.27
C SER A 9 -7.51 14.41 23.14
N THR A 10 -6.85 13.45 23.80
CA THR A 10 -5.58 13.69 24.51
C THR A 10 -4.43 13.65 23.49
N ASP A 11 -3.41 14.49 23.65
CA ASP A 11 -2.25 14.61 22.74
C ASP A 11 -1.62 13.26 22.31
N TYR A 12 -1.74 12.23 23.15
CA TYR A 12 -1.29 10.87 22.86
C TYR A 12 -2.10 10.11 21.80
N GLY A 13 -3.42 10.25 21.73
CA GLY A 13 -4.21 9.50 20.76
C GLY A 13 -4.24 10.15 19.40
N LEU A 14 -4.09 11.47 19.29
CA LEU A 14 -3.90 12.13 18.00
C LEU A 14 -2.56 11.73 17.37
N MET A 15 -1.49 11.71 18.17
CA MET A 15 -0.18 11.21 17.73
C MET A 15 -0.22 9.72 17.35
N SER A 16 -0.87 8.88 18.16
CA SER A 16 -1.05 7.45 17.84
C SER A 16 -1.89 7.24 16.59
N ALA A 17 -2.97 8.00 16.42
CA ALA A 17 -3.82 7.95 15.23
C ALA A 17 -3.05 8.39 13.98
N ALA A 18 -2.19 9.41 14.08
CA ALA A 18 -1.34 9.85 12.98
C ALA A 18 -0.35 8.75 12.56
N VAL A 19 0.29 8.07 13.52
CA VAL A 19 1.20 6.94 13.23
C VAL A 19 0.46 5.77 12.61
N ILE A 20 -0.73 5.42 13.12
CA ILE A 20 -1.56 4.36 12.56
C ILE A 20 -1.97 4.70 11.12
N ALA A 21 -2.45 5.92 10.89
CA ALA A 21 -2.84 6.39 9.57
C ALA A 21 -1.64 6.37 8.60
N PHE A 22 -0.45 6.79 9.05
CA PHE A 22 0.77 6.75 8.27
C PHE A 22 1.19 5.30 7.93
N THR A 23 1.15 4.40 8.91
CA THR A 23 1.51 2.99 8.73
C THR A 23 0.58 2.30 7.74
N LEU A 24 -0.73 2.50 7.90
CA LEU A 24 -1.74 1.98 6.97
C LEU A 24 -1.61 2.61 5.58
N GLY A 25 -1.39 3.92 5.50
CA GLY A 25 -1.18 4.64 4.25
C GLY A 25 0.04 4.11 3.49
N MET A 26 1.15 3.85 4.19
CA MET A 26 2.33 3.22 3.63
C MET A 26 2.09 1.78 3.17
N GLY A 27 1.33 1.00 3.94
CA GLY A 27 0.94 -0.36 3.53
C GLY A 27 0.17 -0.35 2.21
N VAL A 28 -0.85 0.51 2.10
CA VAL A 28 -1.63 0.68 0.86
C VAL A 28 -0.76 1.20 -0.29
N TYR A 29 0.14 2.14 -0.03
CA TYR A 29 1.06 2.67 -1.03
C TYR A 29 1.96 1.56 -1.60
N TYR A 30 2.58 0.73 -0.74
CA TYR A 30 3.43 -0.36 -1.20
C TYR A 30 2.66 -1.39 -2.00
N VAL A 31 1.48 -1.82 -1.54
CA VAL A 31 0.65 -2.76 -2.30
C VAL A 31 0.34 -2.18 -3.68
N ASN A 32 -0.08 -0.92 -3.77
CA ASN A 32 -0.33 -0.26 -5.04
C ASN A 32 0.93 -0.16 -5.93
N TYR A 33 2.08 0.13 -5.33
CA TYR A 33 3.36 0.21 -6.04
C TYR A 33 3.73 -1.15 -6.64
N PHE A 34 3.69 -2.23 -5.85
CA PHE A 34 4.01 -3.58 -6.31
C PHE A 34 3.04 -4.05 -7.39
N LEU A 35 1.74 -3.82 -7.23
CA LEU A 35 0.75 -4.19 -8.26
C LEU A 35 1.02 -3.50 -9.59
N LYS A 36 1.37 -2.21 -9.57
CA LYS A 36 1.73 -1.45 -10.79
C LYS A 36 3.02 -1.97 -11.42
N HIS A 37 4.04 -2.26 -10.61
CA HIS A 37 5.33 -2.75 -11.08
C HIS A 37 5.21 -4.15 -11.68
N ILE A 38 4.55 -5.07 -10.97
CA ILE A 38 4.27 -6.43 -11.45
C ILE A 38 3.48 -6.40 -12.76
N LYS A 39 2.49 -5.51 -12.90
CA LYS A 39 1.74 -5.38 -14.15
C LYS A 39 2.63 -4.94 -15.32
N ALA A 40 3.58 -4.04 -15.08
CA ALA A 40 4.55 -3.62 -16.09
C ALA A 40 5.53 -4.76 -16.46
N ASP A 41 6.02 -5.48 -15.46
CA ASP A 41 6.94 -6.61 -15.66
C ASP A 41 6.26 -7.78 -16.38
N ILE A 42 5.02 -8.11 -16.02
CA ILE A 42 4.22 -9.13 -16.70
C ILE A 42 4.01 -8.74 -18.16
N ALA A 43 3.67 -7.48 -18.46
CA ALA A 43 3.46 -7.05 -19.85
C ALA A 43 4.74 -7.16 -20.70
N ALA A 44 5.90 -6.85 -20.12
CA ALA A 44 7.19 -7.02 -20.79
C ALA A 44 7.54 -8.50 -21.01
N HIS A 45 7.30 -9.35 -20.00
CA HIS A 45 7.52 -10.79 -20.10
C HIS A 45 6.58 -11.45 -21.12
N ASP A 46 5.32 -11.06 -21.17
CA ASP A 46 4.32 -11.61 -22.10
C ASP A 46 4.67 -11.26 -23.55
N ALA A 47 5.18 -10.05 -23.79
CA ALA A 47 5.70 -9.63 -25.09
C ALA A 47 6.93 -10.44 -25.52
N GLN A 48 7.84 -10.72 -24.58
CA GLN A 48 9.01 -11.56 -24.84
C GLN A 48 8.64 -13.03 -25.07
N GLN A 49 7.69 -13.59 -24.32
CA GLN A 49 7.22 -14.96 -24.52
C GLN A 49 6.51 -15.13 -25.87
N LYS A 50 5.70 -14.16 -26.30
CA LYS A 50 5.07 -14.18 -27.63
C LYS A 50 6.11 -14.08 -28.76
N ALA A 51 7.18 -13.31 -28.57
CA ALA A 51 8.27 -13.23 -29.53
C ALA A 51 9.17 -14.48 -29.54
N ALA A 52 9.33 -15.16 -28.40
CA ALA A 52 10.14 -16.36 -28.28
C ALA A 52 9.40 -17.65 -28.70
N GLY A 53 8.08 -17.72 -28.48
CA GLY A 53 7.23 -18.84 -28.91
C GLY A 53 6.80 -18.77 -30.38
N ALA A 54 7.13 -17.69 -31.08
CA ALA A 54 6.94 -17.55 -32.53
C ALA A 54 8.18 -17.97 -33.35
N LYS A 55 9.21 -18.52 -32.69
CA LYS A 55 10.36 -19.19 -33.31
C LYS A 55 10.17 -20.70 -33.30
#